data_AF-A0A520HEY8-F1
#
_entry.id   AF-A0A520HEY8-F1
#
_cell.length_a   1.000
_cell.length_b   1.000
_cell.length_c   1.000
_cell.angle_alpha   90.00
_cell.angle_beta   90.00
_cell.angle_gamma   90.00
#
_symmetry.space_group_name_H-M   'P 1'
#
loop_
_entity.id
_entity.type
_entity.pdbx_description
1 polymer ?
#
loop_
_entity_poly.entity_id
_entity_poly.type
_entity_poly.pdbx_seq_one_letter_code
_entity_poly.pdbx_strand_id
1 'polypeptide(L)'
;MSSNAPRAVFVTRETDYELLLARHATRGQAKFFLETRGQDIAVLEDRHRQLHATLHAGRAAVPGDWRQAEVKRADLDRFLFGPEDVIVVVGQDGLVANVAKYLDGQPVLGLNPAPDLYDGVLVRVPLARLAGLLPASVAGAAPAERRTMVEARLDSGERLLALNEVFVGHHSHQSARYRIACDDRAEDHSSSGLIVASGTGATGWARS
;
A
#
# COMPACT_ATOMS: atom_id res chain seq x y z
N MET A 1 20.14 22.26 -12.60
CA MET A 1 20.01 21.02 -11.82
C MET A 1 19.90 19.89 -12.82
N SER A 2 20.79 18.91 -12.78
CA SER A 2 20.73 17.74 -13.66
C SER A 2 19.44 16.98 -13.32
N SER A 3 18.38 17.12 -14.12
CA SER A 3 17.18 16.31 -13.93
C SER A 3 17.52 14.88 -14.34
N ASN A 4 17.67 13.99 -13.36
CA ASN A 4 17.73 12.56 -13.64
C ASN A 4 16.49 12.16 -14.46
N ALA A 5 16.66 11.23 -15.39
CA ALA A 5 15.53 10.64 -16.10
C ALA A 5 14.53 10.06 -15.08
N PRO A 6 13.21 10.28 -15.24
CA PRO A 6 12.23 9.77 -14.30
C PRO A 6 12.33 8.24 -14.14
N ARG A 7 11.88 7.74 -12.99
CA ARG A 7 11.92 6.32 -12.67
C ARG A 7 10.53 5.82 -12.28
N ALA A 8 10.03 4.80 -12.98
CA ALA A 8 8.83 4.08 -12.56
C ALA A 8 9.22 3.02 -11.51
N VAL A 9 8.68 3.13 -10.30
CA VAL A 9 8.91 2.17 -9.21
C VAL A 9 7.67 1.31 -9.03
N PHE A 10 7.75 0.04 -9.44
CA PHE A 10 6.67 -0.91 -9.29
C PHE A 10 6.68 -1.50 -7.88
N VAL A 11 5.57 -1.38 -7.17
CA VAL A 11 5.40 -1.99 -5.85
C VAL A 11 4.41 -3.13 -5.92
N THR A 12 4.81 -4.29 -5.44
CA THR A 12 3.94 -5.47 -5.30
C THR A 12 4.05 -6.05 -3.89
N ARG A 13 3.16 -7.00 -3.56
CA ARG A 13 3.33 -7.87 -2.39
C ARG A 13 3.39 -9.31 -2.87
N GLU A 14 3.92 -10.20 -2.04
CA GLU A 14 3.79 -11.64 -2.29
C GLU A 14 2.31 -12.00 -2.37
N THR A 15 1.97 -12.76 -3.41
CA THR A 15 0.66 -13.33 -3.63
C THR A 15 0.39 -14.42 -2.60
N ASP A 16 -0.89 -14.69 -2.32
CA ASP A 16 -1.23 -15.76 -1.38
C ASP A 16 -0.74 -17.13 -1.87
N TYR A 17 -0.60 -17.31 -3.20
CA TYR A 17 0.03 -18.49 -3.79
C TYR A 17 1.52 -18.61 -3.40
N GLU A 18 2.30 -17.55 -3.56
CA GLU A 18 3.72 -17.54 -3.18
C GLU A 18 3.91 -17.77 -1.68
N LEU A 19 3.09 -17.13 -0.84
CA LEU A 19 3.12 -17.32 0.62
C LEU A 19 2.77 -18.77 1.00
N LEU A 20 1.82 -19.39 0.29
CA LEU A 20 1.43 -20.77 0.52
C LEU A 20 2.55 -21.74 0.11
N LEU A 21 3.22 -21.50 -1.03
CA LEU A 21 4.37 -22.30 -1.45
C LEU A 21 5.56 -22.15 -0.50
N ALA A 22 5.83 -20.93 -0.01
CA ALA A 22 6.89 -20.69 0.96
C ALA A 22 6.66 -21.47 2.27
N ARG A 23 5.40 -21.66 2.69
CA ARG A 23 5.03 -22.42 3.88
C ARG A 23 5.03 -23.94 3.66
N HIS A 24 4.58 -24.41 2.50
CA HIS A 24 4.33 -25.83 2.24
C HIS A 24 5.35 -26.49 1.30
N ALA A 25 6.40 -25.77 0.89
CA ALA A 25 7.51 -26.18 0.02
C ALA A 25 7.15 -26.59 -1.42
N THR A 26 6.03 -27.26 -1.63
CA THR A 26 5.60 -27.75 -2.95
C THR A 26 4.14 -27.42 -3.23
N ARG A 27 3.82 -27.30 -4.53
CA ARG A 27 2.45 -27.15 -5.02
C ARG A 27 1.52 -28.26 -4.53
N GLY A 28 1.98 -29.51 -4.52
CA GLY A 28 1.17 -30.65 -4.09
C GLY A 28 0.77 -30.58 -2.61
N GLN A 29 1.72 -30.22 -1.74
CA GLN A 29 1.46 -30.04 -0.31
C GLN A 29 0.55 -28.83 -0.03
N ALA A 30 0.77 -27.73 -0.75
CA ALA A 30 -0.10 -26.56 -0.71
C ALA A 30 -1.54 -26.89 -1.14
N LYS A 31 -1.71 -27.67 -2.22
CA LYS A 31 -3.01 -28.11 -2.72
C LYS A 31 -3.73 -28.96 -1.69
N PHE A 32 -3.07 -29.99 -1.16
CA PHE A 32 -3.65 -30.86 -0.13
C PHE A 32 -4.09 -30.05 1.10
N PHE A 33 -3.27 -29.10 1.57
CA PHE A 33 -3.60 -28.24 2.70
C PHE A 33 -4.89 -27.42 2.48
N LEU A 34 -5.08 -26.86 1.27
CA LEU A 34 -6.28 -26.11 0.91
C LEU A 34 -7.52 -27.01 0.77
N GLU A 35 -7.37 -28.19 0.16
CA GLU A 35 -8.46 -29.15 -0.02
C GLU A 35 -9.04 -29.61 1.34
N THR A 36 -8.19 -29.77 2.37
CA THR A 36 -8.67 -30.08 3.74
C THR A 36 -9.58 -28.99 4.34
N ARG A 37 -9.63 -27.80 3.74
CA ARG A 37 -10.45 -26.64 4.14
C ARG A 37 -11.52 -26.28 3.11
N GLY A 38 -11.73 -27.14 2.10
CA GLY A 38 -12.70 -26.90 1.03
C GLY A 38 -12.31 -25.76 0.08
N GLN A 39 -11.02 -25.46 -0.05
CA GLN A 39 -10.50 -24.41 -0.92
C GLN A 39 -9.75 -24.99 -2.13
N ASP A 40 -9.81 -24.31 -3.28
CA ASP A 40 -9.11 -24.70 -4.50
C ASP A 40 -7.85 -23.86 -4.73
N ILE A 41 -6.71 -24.52 -4.92
CA ILE A 41 -5.43 -23.88 -5.25
C ILE A 41 -5.48 -23.15 -6.60
N ALA A 42 -6.30 -23.61 -7.55
CA ALA A 42 -6.38 -23.01 -8.87
C ALA A 42 -6.83 -21.55 -8.82
N VAL A 43 -7.67 -21.18 -7.84
CA VAL A 43 -8.09 -19.79 -7.61
C VAL A 43 -6.90 -18.91 -7.23
N LEU A 44 -5.98 -19.41 -6.40
CA LEU A 44 -4.78 -18.66 -6.02
C LEU A 44 -3.77 -18.59 -7.18
N GLU A 45 -3.64 -19.66 -7.96
CA GLU A 45 -2.81 -19.71 -9.16
C GLU A 45 -3.27 -18.70 -10.22
N ASP A 46 -4.58 -18.59 -10.44
CA ASP A 46 -5.13 -17.64 -11.39
C ASP A 46 -4.89 -16.19 -10.95
N ARG A 47 -5.16 -15.88 -9.67
CA ARG A 47 -4.87 -14.56 -9.09
C ARG A 47 -3.39 -14.19 -9.18
N HIS A 48 -2.51 -15.15 -8.93
CA HIS A 48 -1.07 -14.95 -9.09
C HIS A 48 -0.74 -14.60 -10.55
N ARG A 49 -1.27 -15.34 -11.51
CA ARG A 49 -1.10 -15.07 -12.95
C ARG A 49 -1.62 -13.69 -13.36
N GLN A 50 -2.80 -13.30 -12.89
CA GLN A 50 -3.41 -11.99 -13.19
C GLN A 50 -2.56 -10.83 -12.66
N LEU A 51 -2.03 -10.96 -11.43
CA LEU A 51 -1.12 -9.96 -10.85
C LEU A 51 0.15 -9.83 -11.69
N HIS A 52 0.79 -10.95 -12.05
CA HIS A 52 2.01 -10.91 -12.86
C HIS A 52 1.76 -10.41 -14.29
N ALA A 53 0.62 -10.75 -14.89
CA ALA A 53 0.23 -10.21 -16.20
C ALA A 53 0.04 -8.69 -16.14
N THR A 54 -0.64 -8.19 -15.11
CA THR A 54 -0.84 -6.74 -14.88
C THR A 54 0.50 -6.03 -14.65
N LEU A 55 1.38 -6.61 -13.83
CA LEU A 55 2.72 -6.08 -13.59
C LEU A 55 3.54 -6.02 -14.88
N HIS A 56 3.57 -7.12 -15.64
CA HIS A 56 4.32 -7.20 -16.90
C HIS A 56 3.82 -6.16 -17.92
N ALA A 57 2.51 -6.07 -18.12
CA ALA A 57 1.91 -5.08 -19.01
C ALA A 57 2.14 -3.64 -18.51
N GLY A 58 2.09 -3.41 -17.19
CA GLY A 58 2.37 -2.11 -16.60
C GLY A 58 3.81 -1.66 -16.84
N ARG A 59 4.77 -2.57 -16.71
CA ARG A 59 6.19 -2.33 -17.01
C ARG A 59 6.44 -2.06 -18.49
N ALA A 60 5.71 -2.74 -19.37
CA ALA A 60 5.79 -2.52 -20.81
C ALA A 60 5.19 -1.16 -21.25
N ALA A 61 4.30 -0.57 -20.44
CA ALA A 61 3.71 0.74 -20.69
C ALA A 61 4.60 1.92 -20.29
N VAL A 62 5.74 1.66 -19.63
CA VAL A 62 6.69 2.70 -19.21
C VAL A 62 7.44 3.24 -20.44
N PRO A 63 7.62 4.58 -20.56
CA PRO A 63 8.42 5.16 -21.63
C PRO A 63 9.85 4.59 -21.67
N GLY A 64 10.38 4.37 -22.88
CA GLY A 64 11.66 3.68 -23.06
C GLY A 64 12.89 4.43 -22.54
N ASP A 65 12.78 5.74 -22.31
CA ASP A 65 13.80 6.60 -21.74
C ASP A 65 13.78 6.63 -20.20
N TRP A 66 12.78 5.99 -19.57
CA TRP A 66 12.64 5.95 -18.12
C TRP A 66 13.38 4.77 -17.52
N ARG A 67 13.90 4.97 -16.31
CA ARG A 67 14.40 3.88 -15.47
C ARG A 67 13.21 3.11 -14.87
N GLN A 68 13.41 1.84 -14.59
CA GLN A 68 12.43 1.01 -13.90
C GLN A 68 13.05 0.34 -12.68
N ALA A 69 12.30 0.29 -11.58
CA ALA A 69 12.62 -0.51 -10.41
C ALA A 69 11.40 -1.31 -9.96
N GLU A 70 11.63 -2.40 -9.24
CA GLU A 70 10.57 -3.16 -8.55
C GLU A 70 10.96 -3.35 -7.09
N VAL A 71 9.98 -3.24 -6.20
CA VAL A 71 10.14 -3.46 -4.77
C VAL A 71 8.96 -4.25 -4.24
N LYS A 72 9.23 -5.21 -3.36
CA LYS A 72 8.20 -5.96 -2.63
C LYS A 72 7.82 -5.21 -1.36
N ARG A 73 6.59 -5.39 -0.90
CA ARG A 73 6.08 -4.83 0.37
C ARG A 73 7.04 -5.06 1.54
N ALA A 74 7.67 -6.23 1.60
CA ALA A 74 8.59 -6.61 2.67
C ALA A 74 9.90 -5.80 2.69
N ASP A 75 10.25 -5.14 1.58
CA ASP A 75 11.50 -4.39 1.40
C ASP A 75 11.27 -2.87 1.30
N LEU A 76 10.08 -2.37 1.63
CA LEU A 76 9.78 -0.94 1.54
C LEU A 76 10.59 -0.10 2.54
N ASP A 77 10.91 -0.66 3.70
CA ASP A 77 11.65 0.01 4.79
C ASP A 77 13.10 0.34 4.44
N ARG A 78 13.68 -0.41 3.51
CA ARG A 78 15.06 -0.28 3.02
C ARG A 78 15.17 0.31 1.63
N PHE A 79 14.05 0.51 0.94
CA PHE A 79 14.04 1.00 -0.44
C PHE A 79 14.20 2.53 -0.48
N LEU A 80 15.12 3.00 -1.32
CA LEU A 80 15.38 4.43 -1.49
C LEU A 80 14.54 5.00 -2.64
N PHE A 81 13.48 5.72 -2.27
CA PHE A 81 12.67 6.50 -3.20
C PHE A 81 13.36 7.82 -3.57
N GLY A 82 13.48 8.08 -4.86
CA GLY A 82 13.99 9.34 -5.41
C GLY A 82 12.86 10.37 -5.55
N PRO A 83 13.19 11.68 -5.55
CA PRO A 83 12.19 12.73 -5.75
C PRO A 83 11.53 12.68 -7.14
N GLU A 84 12.22 12.12 -8.15
CA GLU A 84 11.71 11.95 -9.52
C GLU A 84 10.92 10.64 -9.74
N ASP A 85 10.71 9.84 -8.69
CA ASP A 85 10.03 8.55 -8.82
C ASP A 85 8.52 8.75 -9.05
N VAL A 86 7.97 7.93 -9.95
CA VAL A 86 6.53 7.70 -10.07
C VAL A 86 6.24 6.29 -9.57
N ILE A 87 5.39 6.19 -8.55
CA ILE A 87 5.12 4.93 -7.87
C ILE A 87 3.96 4.24 -8.56
N VAL A 88 4.16 2.99 -8.98
CA VAL A 88 3.12 2.16 -9.60
C VAL A 88 2.82 0.98 -8.67
N VAL A 89 1.73 1.06 -7.92
CA VAL A 89 1.31 -0.02 -7.02
C VAL A 89 0.48 -1.03 -7.81
N VAL A 90 0.85 -2.30 -7.81
CA VAL A 90 0.06 -3.37 -8.43
C VAL A 90 -0.42 -4.33 -7.36
N GLY A 91 -1.71 -4.24 -7.01
CA GLY A 91 -2.29 -5.03 -5.92
C GLY A 91 -3.54 -4.40 -5.32
N GLN A 92 -3.72 -4.60 -4.01
CA GLN A 92 -4.87 -4.13 -3.24
C GLN A 92 -4.65 -2.71 -2.67
N ASP A 93 -5.75 -2.08 -2.24
CA ASP A 93 -5.74 -0.75 -1.59
C ASP A 93 -4.78 -0.65 -0.41
N GLY A 94 -4.71 -1.71 0.42
CA GLY A 94 -3.80 -1.75 1.56
C GLY A 94 -2.34 -1.55 1.17
N LEU A 95 -1.92 -1.96 -0.03
CA LEU A 95 -0.54 -1.77 -0.48
C LEU A 95 -0.21 -0.30 -0.71
N VAL A 96 -1.16 0.51 -1.20
CA VAL A 96 -1.00 1.96 -1.31
C VAL A 96 -0.74 2.58 0.07
N ALA A 97 -1.51 2.18 1.08
CA ALA A 97 -1.32 2.64 2.45
C ALA A 97 0.04 2.24 3.07
N ASN A 98 0.58 1.07 2.67
CA ASN A 98 1.91 0.64 3.12
C ASN A 98 3.02 1.49 2.47
N VAL A 99 2.89 1.82 1.18
CA VAL A 99 3.92 2.58 0.45
C VAL A 99 3.91 4.06 0.80
N ALA A 100 2.73 4.67 0.95
CA ALA A 100 2.59 6.10 1.18
C ALA A 100 3.39 6.64 2.37
N LYS A 101 3.67 5.80 3.38
CA LYS A 101 4.45 6.14 4.58
C LYS A 101 5.92 6.45 4.30
N TYR A 102 6.43 6.03 3.14
CA TYR A 102 7.82 6.20 2.72
C TYR A 102 8.00 7.27 1.63
N LEU A 103 6.90 7.90 1.20
CA LEU A 103 6.90 8.88 0.12
C LEU A 103 6.88 10.30 0.67
N ASP A 104 7.48 11.21 -0.08
CA ASP A 104 7.49 12.65 0.13
C ASP A 104 7.07 13.35 -1.17
N GLY A 105 5.76 13.28 -1.47
CA GLY A 105 5.16 13.97 -2.60
C GLY A 105 5.21 13.23 -3.94
N GLN A 106 5.85 12.05 -4.04
CA GLN A 106 5.82 11.26 -5.27
C GLN A 106 4.38 10.85 -5.64
N PRO A 107 4.00 10.94 -6.93
CA PRO A 107 2.70 10.48 -7.38
C PRO A 107 2.58 8.95 -7.27
N VAL A 108 1.40 8.49 -6.85
CA VAL A 108 1.07 7.06 -6.72
C VAL A 108 -0.05 6.68 -7.69
N LEU A 109 0.26 5.75 -8.59
CA LEU A 109 -0.66 5.17 -9.56
C LEU A 109 -0.96 3.73 -9.15
N GLY A 110 -2.17 3.47 -8.67
CA GLY A 110 -2.56 2.13 -8.22
C GLY A 110 -3.32 1.36 -9.30
N LEU A 111 -2.82 0.17 -9.66
CA LEU A 111 -3.42 -0.79 -10.58
C LEU A 111 -4.04 -1.94 -9.77
N ASN A 112 -5.34 -2.19 -10.01
CA ASN A 112 -6.04 -3.32 -9.43
C ASN A 112 -5.97 -4.55 -10.37
N PRO A 113 -5.23 -5.62 -10.02
CA PRO A 113 -5.15 -6.81 -10.87
C PRO A 113 -6.37 -7.74 -10.76
N ALA A 114 -7.25 -7.54 -9.77
CA ALA A 114 -8.43 -8.39 -9.52
C ALA A 114 -9.65 -7.53 -9.12
N PRO A 115 -10.24 -6.78 -10.08
CA PRO A 115 -11.34 -5.86 -9.82
C PRO A 115 -12.66 -6.56 -9.43
N ASP A 116 -12.77 -7.86 -9.65
CA ASP A 116 -13.85 -8.71 -9.17
C ASP A 116 -13.76 -9.01 -7.66
N LEU A 117 -12.59 -8.78 -7.05
CA LEU A 117 -12.31 -9.11 -5.66
C LEU A 117 -12.04 -7.87 -4.79
N TYR A 118 -11.37 -6.86 -5.35
CA TYR A 118 -11.00 -5.65 -4.62
C TYR A 118 -11.79 -4.46 -5.14
N ASP A 119 -12.45 -3.73 -4.25
CA ASP A 119 -13.19 -2.50 -4.57
C ASP A 119 -12.30 -1.46 -5.28
N GLY A 120 -11.02 -1.42 -4.91
CA GLY A 120 -10.01 -0.60 -5.58
C GLY A 120 -10.18 0.89 -5.32
N VAL A 121 -10.46 1.29 -4.07
CA VAL A 121 -10.66 2.69 -3.66
C VAL A 121 -9.40 3.53 -3.84
N LEU A 122 -8.21 2.93 -3.70
CA LEU A 122 -6.91 3.56 -3.87
C LEU A 122 -6.19 3.06 -5.12
N VAL A 123 -6.53 1.87 -5.63
CA VAL A 123 -5.99 1.32 -6.89
C VAL A 123 -6.92 1.53 -8.09
N ARG A 124 -7.20 2.80 -8.41
CA ARG A 124 -8.22 3.22 -9.39
C ARG A 124 -7.75 3.33 -10.84
N VAL A 125 -6.46 3.20 -11.12
CA VAL A 125 -5.92 3.46 -12.47
C VAL A 125 -6.15 2.24 -13.36
N PRO A 126 -6.90 2.36 -14.47
CA PRO A 126 -6.97 1.28 -15.45
C PRO A 126 -5.61 1.12 -16.15
N LEU A 127 -5.18 -0.12 -16.35
CA LEU A 127 -3.90 -0.43 -17.02
C LEU A 127 -3.75 0.30 -18.37
N ALA A 128 -4.83 0.38 -19.16
CA ALA A 128 -4.84 1.06 -20.46
C ALA A 128 -4.53 2.57 -20.39
N ARG A 129 -4.67 3.20 -19.21
CA ARG A 129 -4.38 4.62 -19.01
C ARG A 129 -2.97 4.88 -18.49
N LEU A 130 -2.24 3.84 -18.06
CA LEU A 130 -0.95 3.98 -17.40
C LEU A 130 0.09 4.68 -18.29
N ALA A 131 0.21 4.28 -19.56
CA ALA A 131 1.18 4.84 -20.50
C ALA A 131 1.09 6.37 -20.65
N GLY A 132 -0.14 6.91 -20.63
CA GLY A 132 -0.36 8.36 -20.69
C GLY A 132 -0.22 9.04 -19.32
N LEU A 133 -0.56 8.36 -18.23
CA LEU A 133 -0.49 8.93 -16.88
C LEU A 133 0.93 9.06 -16.36
N LEU A 134 1.85 8.14 -16.70
CA LEU A 134 3.25 8.22 -16.29
C LEU A 134 3.89 9.59 -16.64
N PRO A 135 4.01 9.99 -17.92
CA PRO A 135 4.59 11.29 -18.26
C PRO A 135 3.75 12.47 -17.75
N ALA A 136 2.41 12.35 -17.74
CA ALA A 136 1.54 13.40 -17.24
C ALA A 136 1.72 13.65 -15.73
N SER A 137 2.03 12.63 -14.93
CA SER A 137 2.30 12.75 -13.50
C SER A 137 3.58 13.53 -13.23
N VAL A 138 4.66 13.29 -14.00
CA VAL A 138 5.91 14.05 -13.89
C VAL A 138 5.73 15.50 -14.33
N ALA A 139 4.96 15.72 -15.39
CA ALA A 139 4.66 17.07 -15.88
C ALA A 139 3.67 17.85 -14.99
N GLY A 140 3.12 17.25 -13.94
CA GLY A 140 2.07 17.86 -13.12
C GLY A 140 0.74 18.08 -13.85
N ALA A 141 0.55 17.43 -15.01
CA ALA A 141 -0.63 17.55 -15.87
C ALA A 141 -1.69 16.47 -15.58
N ALA A 142 -1.32 15.40 -14.86
CA ALA A 142 -2.28 14.39 -14.43
C ALA A 142 -3.16 14.92 -13.29
N PRO A 143 -4.48 14.65 -13.30
CA PRO A 143 -5.33 14.89 -12.14
C PRO A 143 -4.78 14.16 -10.92
N ALA A 144 -4.58 14.87 -9.83
CA ALA A 144 -4.03 14.32 -8.59
C ALA A 144 -4.98 14.58 -7.43
N GLU A 145 -5.26 13.54 -6.66
CA GLU A 145 -6.01 13.64 -5.41
C GLU A 145 -5.03 13.58 -4.23
N ARG A 146 -4.93 14.69 -3.48
CA ARG A 146 -4.11 14.71 -2.26
C ARG A 146 -4.84 13.96 -1.14
N ARG A 147 -4.13 13.08 -0.45
CA ARG A 147 -4.65 12.32 0.69
C ARG A 147 -3.99 12.81 1.97
N THR A 148 -4.80 13.19 2.96
CA THR A 148 -4.32 13.56 4.30
C THR A 148 -3.83 12.30 5.02
N MET A 149 -2.68 12.41 5.68
CA MET A 149 -2.12 11.37 6.54
C MET A 149 -2.17 11.80 7.99
N VAL A 150 -2.20 10.83 8.89
CA VAL A 150 -2.03 11.04 10.33
C VAL A 150 -0.54 10.97 10.65
N GLU A 151 -0.05 11.91 11.45
CA GLU A 151 1.30 11.88 12.01
C GLU A 151 1.22 11.72 13.52
N ALA A 152 1.93 10.73 14.06
CA ALA A 152 2.21 10.63 15.47
C ALA A 152 3.67 11.00 15.73
N ARG A 153 3.91 11.86 16.72
CA ARG A 153 5.24 12.27 17.17
C ARG A 153 5.38 11.96 18.64
N LEU A 154 6.53 11.40 19.02
CA LEU A 154 6.92 11.26 20.42
C LEU A 154 7.76 12.46 20.83
N ASP A 155 7.78 12.76 22.13
CA ASP A 155 8.60 13.84 22.69
C ASP A 155 10.10 13.61 22.47
N SER A 156 10.51 12.34 22.31
CA SER A 156 11.85 11.91 21.94
C SER A 156 12.22 12.16 20.47
N GLY A 157 11.25 12.64 19.66
CA GLY A 157 11.47 13.07 18.28
C GLY A 157 11.15 12.03 17.21
N GLU A 158 10.88 10.77 17.57
CA GLU A 158 10.41 9.77 16.62
C GLU A 158 9.06 10.18 16.02
N ARG A 159 8.88 9.87 14.74
CA ARG A 159 7.67 10.15 13.99
C ARG A 159 7.15 8.90 13.29
N LEU A 160 5.84 8.80 13.19
CA LEU A 160 5.15 7.76 12.42
C LEU A 160 4.07 8.40 11.56
N LEU A 161 4.10 8.12 10.25
CA LEU A 161 3.05 8.52 9.32
C LEU A 161 2.14 7.33 9.01
N ALA A 162 0.84 7.60 8.91
CA ALA A 162 -0.16 6.63 8.51
C ALA A 162 -1.16 7.23 7.52
N LEU A 163 -1.40 6.54 6.40
CA LEU A 163 -2.44 6.93 5.47
C LEU A 163 -3.84 6.76 6.08
N ASN A 164 -4.05 5.68 6.83
CA ASN A 164 -5.35 5.34 7.38
C ASN A 164 -5.48 5.86 8.82
N GLU A 165 -4.82 5.21 9.78
CA GLU A 165 -4.91 5.57 11.19
C GLU A 165 -3.64 5.26 11.98
N VAL A 166 -3.51 5.91 13.13
CA VAL A 166 -2.59 5.53 14.21
C VAL A 166 -3.41 5.06 15.41
N PHE A 167 -3.05 3.90 15.93
CA PHE A 167 -3.58 3.40 17.20
C PHE A 167 -2.58 3.65 18.32
N VAL A 168 -3.06 4.24 19.42
CA VAL A 168 -2.29 4.49 20.64
C VAL A 168 -2.99 3.75 21.77
N GLY A 169 -2.36 2.72 22.30
CA GLY A 169 -2.97 1.90 23.36
C GLY A 169 -1.99 0.90 23.94
N HIS A 170 -2.49 0.04 24.82
CA HIS A 170 -1.68 -1.03 25.37
C HIS A 170 -1.40 -2.08 24.27
N HIS A 171 -0.20 -2.65 24.25
CA HIS A 171 0.18 -3.68 23.27
C HIS A 171 -0.56 -5.02 23.47
N SER A 172 -1.23 -5.17 24.61
CA SER A 172 -2.04 -6.35 24.99
C SER A 172 -3.47 -5.92 25.32
N HIS A 173 -4.33 -6.85 25.74
CA HIS A 173 -5.75 -6.61 26.04
C HIS A 173 -6.02 -5.87 27.36
N GLN A 174 -5.10 -5.03 27.83
CA GLN A 174 -5.26 -4.23 29.04
C GLN A 174 -5.73 -2.80 28.70
N SER A 175 -6.36 -2.15 29.68
CA SER A 175 -6.74 -0.75 29.55
C SER A 175 -5.51 0.17 29.65
N ALA A 176 -5.38 1.09 28.72
CA ALA A 176 -4.49 2.24 28.82
C ALA A 176 -5.20 3.40 29.54
N ARG A 177 -4.45 4.11 30.39
CA ARG A 177 -4.87 5.39 30.97
C ARG A 177 -4.12 6.51 30.27
N TYR A 178 -4.85 7.49 29.76
CA TYR A 178 -4.26 8.57 28.96
C TYR A 178 -5.11 9.83 29.08
N ARG A 179 -4.51 10.97 28.75
CA ARG A 179 -5.19 12.26 28.64
C ARG A 179 -5.20 12.68 27.18
N ILE A 180 -6.37 13.04 26.66
CA ILE A 180 -6.48 13.69 25.36
C ILE A 180 -6.57 15.19 25.60
N ALA A 181 -5.81 15.97 24.83
CA ALA A 181 -5.93 17.42 24.80
C ALA A 181 -6.06 17.91 23.36
N CYS A 182 -6.94 18.88 23.13
CA CYS A 182 -7.12 19.57 21.87
C CYS A 182 -7.41 21.03 22.17
N ASP A 183 -6.56 21.93 21.69
CA ASP A 183 -6.58 23.35 22.01
C ASP A 183 -6.63 23.62 23.53
N ASP A 184 -7.69 24.26 24.03
CA ASP A 184 -7.90 24.60 25.44
C ASP A 184 -8.67 23.52 26.24
N ARG A 185 -9.02 22.39 25.60
CA ARG A 185 -9.81 21.32 26.20
C ARG A 185 -8.96 20.09 26.47
N ALA A 186 -9.27 19.41 27.57
CA ALA A 186 -8.65 18.15 27.90
C ALA A 186 -9.58 17.23 28.70
N GLU A 187 -9.38 15.93 28.53
CA GLU A 187 -10.16 14.87 29.18
C GLU A 187 -9.27 13.68 29.52
N ASP A 188 -9.50 13.08 30.70
CA ASP A 188 -8.81 11.90 31.17
C ASP A 188 -9.62 10.64 30.84
N HIS A 189 -8.96 9.62 30.30
CA HIS A 189 -9.57 8.40 29.79
C HIS A 189 -8.94 7.14 30.37
N SER A 190 -9.72 6.07 30.40
CA SER A 190 -9.28 4.70 30.70
C SER A 190 -10.02 3.72 29.79
N SER A 191 -9.38 3.27 28.71
CA SER A 191 -9.99 2.43 27.67
C SER A 191 -8.94 1.49 27.04
N SER A 192 -9.29 0.71 26.01
CA SER A 192 -8.29 -0.06 25.25
C SER A 192 -7.27 0.81 24.50
N GLY A 193 -7.59 2.08 24.24
CA GLY A 193 -6.72 3.02 23.53
C GLY A 193 -7.50 4.05 22.71
N LEU A 194 -6.77 4.77 21.87
CA LEU A 194 -7.25 5.82 20.98
C LEU A 194 -6.90 5.49 19.53
N ILE A 195 -7.85 5.67 18.61
CA ILE A 195 -7.62 5.62 17.17
C ILE A 195 -7.71 7.05 16.65
N VAL A 196 -6.65 7.51 15.98
CA VAL A 196 -6.62 8.78 15.24
C VAL A 196 -6.59 8.44 13.77
N ALA A 197 -7.66 8.75 13.03
CA ALA A 197 -7.83 8.35 11.63
C ALA A 197 -7.92 9.56 10.68
N SER A 198 -7.42 9.37 9.46
CA SER A 198 -7.63 10.30 8.35
C SER A 198 -9.00 10.09 7.69
N GLY A 199 -9.34 10.93 6.71
CA GLY A 199 -10.50 10.70 5.85
C GLY A 199 -10.43 9.37 5.07
N THR A 200 -9.22 8.89 4.74
CA THR A 200 -9.04 7.55 4.14
C THR A 200 -9.21 6.44 5.17
N GLY A 201 -8.78 6.65 6.42
CA GLY A 201 -8.96 5.69 7.51
C GLY A 201 -10.39 5.59 8.04
N ALA A 202 -11.26 6.56 7.75
CA ALA A 202 -12.65 6.58 8.21
C ALA A 202 -13.48 5.37 7.73
N THR A 203 -13.10 4.74 6.62
CA THR A 203 -13.74 3.51 6.12
C THR A 203 -13.04 2.23 6.57
N GLY A 204 -11.93 2.36 7.30
CA GLY A 204 -11.12 1.28 7.85
C GLY A 204 -11.53 0.91 9.29
N TRP A 205 -10.55 0.74 10.18
CA TRP A 205 -10.81 0.32 11.57
C TRP A 205 -11.66 1.35 12.32
N ALA A 206 -11.53 2.65 12.02
CA ALA A 206 -12.32 3.69 12.66
C ALA A 206 -13.84 3.59 12.45
N ARG A 207 -14.30 2.76 11.49
CA ARG A 207 -15.73 2.50 11.26
C ARG A 207 -16.32 1.46 12.21
N SER A 208 -15.49 0.60 12.78
CA SER A 208 -15.88 -0.55 13.62
C SER A 208 -16.17 -0.12 15.05
#